data_AF-A0A1Q8JSY9-F1
#
_entry.id   AF-A0A1Q8JSY9-F1
#
_cell.length_a   1.000
_cell.length_b   1.000
_cell.length_c   1.000
_cell.angle_alpha   90.00
_cell.angle_beta   90.00
_cell.angle_gamma   90.00
#
_symmetry.space_group_name_H-M   'P 1'
#
loop_
_entity.id
_entity.type
_entity.pdbx_description
1 polymer ?
#
loop_
_entity_poly.entity_id
_entity_poly.type
_entity_poly.pdbx_seq_one_letter_code
_entity_poly.pdbx_strand_id
1 'polypeptide(L)'
;MDEQDRRERAHRAMDAALDRILGHDMAGFAALWAPGGTMDFPFAAAGSVAPGRAGRRGALRRRLQRPAAARLRRGADPARDHRPGHPGRRVHGRGPDRRERRALHDRLRRRRDRRTGRDHRVPRLLEPTRGAGHVGAHRARGADAMTVLVTGATGTTGSRVAALLDDAGADVRRAARSTPVRFDWADPATHDAAFDGVDRLYLLPPLATPDPAPVVAPVLERAVGRGLRRVVLLSAAAVERGTPGLGAVQDLVAETVPEPVLLRPSWFTQNLLGDHLTARGLRSGELVTATGDGRLPFVDAGDIAAVAAALLLADGPPEPDVVVTGPEALSYDDVCAVWTDVTGTPARHVAVSVAAMTDRLVADGMPADYAAVLAGLDGLIATGAQSGTSDAVRRWTGREPRSVREVLAAAVAGSH
;
A
#
# COMPACT_ATOMS: atom_id res chain seq x y z
N MET A 1 -5.75 28.49 21.25
CA MET A 1 -6.14 27.50 20.23
C MET A 1 -5.65 26.16 20.75
N ASP A 2 -6.58 25.27 21.08
CA ASP A 2 -6.35 24.02 21.83
C ASP A 2 -5.61 22.96 20.98
N GLU A 3 -4.86 22.06 21.62
CA GLU A 3 -4.00 21.02 21.03
C GLU A 3 -4.82 20.05 20.15
N GLN A 4 -5.99 19.65 20.67
CA GLN A 4 -6.99 18.84 19.99
C GLN A 4 -7.43 19.48 18.67
N ASP A 5 -7.56 20.80 18.71
CA ASP A 5 -8.07 21.67 17.65
C ASP A 5 -7.02 21.89 16.55
N ARG A 6 -5.73 21.80 16.87
CA ARG A 6 -4.64 21.74 15.87
C ARG A 6 -4.54 20.36 15.22
N ARG A 7 -4.64 19.30 16.02
CA ARG A 7 -4.60 17.89 15.56
C ARG A 7 -5.71 17.59 14.56
N GLU A 8 -6.93 17.99 14.87
CA GLU A 8 -8.05 17.81 13.95
C GLU A 8 -7.94 18.68 12.68
N ARG A 9 -7.35 19.88 12.78
CA ARG A 9 -7.07 20.72 11.60
C ARG A 9 -6.01 20.09 10.69
N ALA A 10 -4.97 19.49 11.26
CA ALA A 10 -3.93 18.79 10.49
C ALA A 10 -4.49 17.55 9.76
N HIS A 11 -5.31 16.73 10.44
CA HIS A 11 -5.97 15.58 9.82
C HIS A 11 -6.92 15.99 8.70
N ARG A 12 -7.77 17.00 8.93
CA ARG A 12 -8.69 17.52 7.89
C ARG A 12 -7.96 18.12 6.69
N ALA A 13 -6.80 18.75 6.89
CA ALA A 13 -5.99 19.28 5.80
C ALA A 13 -5.36 18.17 4.95
N MET A 14 -4.92 17.08 5.58
CA MET A 14 -4.39 15.89 4.92
C MET A 14 -5.48 15.16 4.13
N ASP A 15 -6.66 14.96 4.73
CA ASP A 15 -7.81 14.34 4.07
C ASP A 15 -8.27 15.16 2.85
N ALA A 16 -8.29 16.49 2.95
CA ALA A 16 -8.62 17.36 1.83
C ALA A 16 -7.55 17.38 0.72
N ALA A 17 -6.27 17.18 1.06
CA ALA A 17 -5.19 17.04 0.09
C ALA A 17 -5.27 15.69 -0.64
N LEU A 18 -5.58 14.62 0.09
CA LEU A 18 -5.83 13.29 -0.47
C LEU A 18 -7.06 13.32 -1.38
N ASP A 19 -8.18 13.89 -0.94
CA ASP A 19 -9.42 14.00 -1.74
C ASP A 19 -9.20 14.69 -3.10
N ARG A 20 -8.28 15.65 -3.19
CA ARG A 20 -7.92 16.31 -4.46
C ARG A 20 -7.09 15.42 -5.39
N ILE A 21 -6.23 14.58 -4.83
CA ILE A 21 -5.45 13.57 -5.57
C ILE A 21 -6.37 12.46 -6.09
N LEU A 22 -7.49 12.20 -5.41
CA LEU A 22 -8.37 11.08 -5.68
C LEU A 22 -9.67 11.46 -6.38
N GLY A 23 -9.98 12.76 -6.48
CA GLY A 23 -11.09 13.31 -7.27
C GLY A 23 -10.95 13.12 -8.79
N HIS A 24 -9.94 12.37 -9.25
CA HIS A 24 -9.77 11.90 -10.62
C HIS A 24 -9.77 12.99 -11.72
N ASP A 25 -9.23 14.20 -11.50
CA ASP A 25 -8.78 15.05 -12.62
C ASP A 25 -7.42 14.57 -13.16
N MET A 26 -7.43 13.35 -13.66
CA MET A 26 -6.26 12.71 -14.26
C MET A 26 -5.95 13.25 -15.66
N ALA A 27 -6.87 14.00 -16.29
CA ALA A 27 -6.62 14.68 -17.56
C ALA A 27 -5.77 15.94 -17.35
N GLY A 28 -6.02 16.72 -16.29
CA GLY A 28 -5.15 17.82 -15.86
C GLY A 28 -3.80 17.32 -15.35
N PHE A 29 -3.80 16.24 -14.55
CA PHE A 29 -2.58 15.63 -14.03
C PHE A 29 -1.71 14.98 -15.11
N ALA A 30 -2.28 14.29 -16.11
CA ALA A 30 -1.50 13.69 -17.21
C ALA A 30 -0.99 14.70 -18.25
N ALA A 31 -1.70 15.81 -18.48
CA ALA A 31 -1.29 16.87 -19.41
C ALA A 31 -0.02 17.63 -18.96
N LEU A 32 0.30 17.58 -17.66
CA LEU A 32 1.54 18.10 -17.08
C LEU A 32 2.79 17.31 -17.53
N TRP A 33 2.61 16.04 -17.89
CA TRP A 33 3.73 15.14 -18.22
C TRP A 33 3.84 14.86 -19.71
N ALA A 34 2.75 14.89 -20.49
CA ALA A 34 2.82 14.68 -21.94
C ALA A 34 1.84 15.58 -22.70
N PRO A 35 2.24 16.79 -23.13
CA PRO A 35 1.45 17.57 -24.07
C PRO A 35 1.52 16.91 -25.46
N GLY A 36 0.65 15.91 -25.70
CA GLY A 36 0.54 15.22 -26.99
C GLY A 36 0.69 13.68 -26.97
N GLY A 37 0.86 13.04 -25.80
CA GLY A 37 0.62 11.60 -25.67
C GLY A 37 1.76 10.62 -26.00
N THR A 38 3.03 11.01 -25.90
CA THR A 38 4.15 10.04 -25.83
C THR A 38 5.29 10.59 -24.97
N MET A 39 5.88 9.75 -24.11
CA MET A 39 7.13 10.06 -23.38
C MET A 39 8.06 8.85 -23.38
N ASP A 40 9.32 9.07 -23.78
CA ASP A 40 10.43 8.12 -23.75
C ASP A 40 11.28 8.30 -22.48
N PHE A 41 11.73 7.20 -21.88
CA PHE A 41 12.63 7.19 -20.71
C PHE A 41 14.11 7.14 -21.12
N PRO A 42 15.04 7.77 -20.35
CA PRO A 42 16.43 8.02 -20.75
C PRO A 42 17.37 6.80 -20.66
N PHE A 43 16.89 5.56 -20.85
CA PHE A 43 17.75 4.38 -20.91
C PHE A 43 17.48 3.45 -22.10
N ALA A 44 16.77 3.90 -23.14
CA ALA A 44 16.70 3.19 -24.42
C ALA A 44 17.78 3.71 -25.39
N ALA A 45 18.56 2.79 -25.97
CA ALA A 45 19.59 3.11 -26.95
C ALA A 45 19.03 3.68 -28.27
N ALA A 46 19.89 4.39 -29.01
CA ALA A 46 19.55 5.26 -30.13
C ALA A 46 18.79 4.62 -31.30
N GLY A 47 17.69 5.29 -31.70
CA GLY A 47 17.29 5.42 -33.10
C GLY A 47 15.94 4.79 -33.50
N SER A 48 14.86 5.58 -33.52
CA SER A 48 13.96 5.72 -34.69
C SER A 48 12.77 6.69 -34.46
N VAL A 49 12.98 7.96 -34.81
CA VAL A 49 12.13 8.88 -35.62
C VAL A 49 10.59 8.97 -35.39
N ALA A 50 10.14 10.18 -35.03
CA ALA A 50 8.81 10.74 -35.37
C ALA A 50 8.89 11.59 -36.67
N PRO A 51 7.76 11.88 -37.39
CA PRO A 51 7.17 13.23 -37.31
C PRO A 51 5.63 13.27 -37.60
N GLY A 52 4.84 14.33 -37.33
CA GLY A 52 5.08 15.66 -36.78
C GLY A 52 3.87 16.62 -36.91
N ARG A 53 3.88 17.64 -36.04
CA ARG A 53 3.56 19.09 -36.22
C ARG A 53 2.14 19.63 -36.60
N ALA A 54 1.61 20.38 -35.62
CA ALA A 54 1.42 21.86 -35.60
C ALA A 54 0.13 22.53 -36.14
N GLY A 55 -0.42 23.42 -35.30
CA GLY A 55 -0.80 24.79 -35.70
C GLY A 55 -2.29 25.17 -35.68
N ARG A 56 -2.76 25.83 -34.61
CA ARG A 56 -3.98 26.66 -34.64
C ARG A 56 -3.66 28.04 -35.24
N ARG A 57 -4.47 28.52 -36.19
CA ARG A 57 -4.95 29.92 -36.31
C ARG A 57 -6.06 30.01 -37.37
N GLY A 58 -7.10 30.77 -37.03
CA GLY A 58 -8.35 30.86 -37.77
C GLY A 58 -8.36 31.83 -38.95
N ALA A 59 -9.37 31.60 -39.80
CA ALA A 59 -10.16 32.53 -40.61
C ALA A 59 -9.46 33.43 -41.64
N LEU A 60 -9.69 33.17 -42.94
CA LEU A 60 -10.37 34.11 -43.85
C LEU A 60 -10.80 33.46 -45.19
N ARG A 61 -12.09 33.60 -45.51
CA ARG A 61 -12.76 33.76 -46.84
C ARG A 61 -12.27 32.94 -48.06
N ARG A 62 -13.20 32.25 -48.74
CA ARG A 62 -14.01 32.76 -49.88
C ARG A 62 -15.05 31.74 -50.36
N ARG A 63 -16.20 32.28 -50.79
CA ARG A 63 -17.39 31.63 -51.36
C ARG A 63 -17.19 31.22 -52.84
N LEU A 64 -18.17 30.42 -53.30
CA LEU A 64 -18.56 30.05 -54.67
C LEU A 64 -17.86 28.77 -55.13
N GLN A 65 -18.53 27.65 -55.42
CA GLN A 65 -19.63 27.52 -56.39
C GLN A 65 -20.65 26.41 -56.00
N ARG A 66 -21.94 26.66 -56.29
CA ARG A 66 -23.04 25.70 -56.56
C ARG A 66 -23.21 25.66 -58.10
N PRO A 67 -23.94 24.72 -58.76
CA PRO A 67 -25.26 24.15 -58.37
C PRO A 67 -25.40 22.64 -58.80
N ALA A 68 -26.51 21.90 -58.88
CA ALA A 68 -27.97 22.11 -58.86
C ALA A 68 -28.72 20.76 -58.64
N ALA A 69 -29.97 20.84 -58.14
CA ALA A 69 -31.17 20.04 -58.48
C ALA A 69 -31.19 18.51 -58.17
N ALA A 70 -32.30 17.83 -57.87
CA ALA A 70 -33.72 18.14 -58.02
C ALA A 70 -34.63 17.12 -57.28
N ARG A 71 -35.84 17.58 -56.89
CA ARG A 71 -37.17 16.90 -56.92
C ARG A 71 -37.48 15.80 -55.86
N LEU A 72 -38.70 15.62 -55.33
CA LEU A 72 -40.04 16.24 -55.39
C LEU A 72 -40.94 15.57 -54.30
N ARG A 73 -41.80 16.37 -53.63
CA ARG A 73 -43.26 16.19 -53.29
C ARG A 73 -43.79 14.87 -52.69
N ARG A 74 -44.93 14.79 -51.99
CA ARG A 74 -45.84 15.63 -51.17
C ARG A 74 -47.01 14.68 -50.79
N GLY A 75 -47.58 14.85 -49.59
CA GLY A 75 -48.98 14.49 -49.23
C GLY A 75 -49.23 13.00 -48.92
N ALA A 76 -50.19 12.60 -48.08
CA ALA A 76 -51.20 13.28 -47.28
C ALA A 76 -51.78 12.25 -46.26
N ASP A 77 -52.21 12.74 -45.10
CA ASP A 77 -53.11 12.11 -44.11
C ASP A 77 -54.55 12.02 -44.72
N PRO A 78 -55.61 11.32 -44.20
CA PRO A 78 -55.91 11.08 -42.79
C PRO A 78 -56.73 9.81 -42.37
N ALA A 79 -56.89 9.67 -41.04
CA ALA A 79 -58.15 9.41 -40.29
C ALA A 79 -58.32 8.11 -39.45
N ARG A 80 -58.43 8.35 -38.12
CA ARG A 80 -59.36 7.81 -37.07
C ARG A 80 -59.27 6.29 -36.75
N ASP A 81 -59.32 5.81 -35.50
CA ASP A 81 -60.25 6.19 -34.43
C ASP A 81 -59.83 5.72 -33.01
N HIS A 82 -60.44 6.36 -32.00
CA HIS A 82 -60.69 5.96 -30.59
C HIS A 82 -59.59 5.82 -29.51
N ARG A 83 -59.71 6.73 -28.51
CA ARG A 83 -59.21 6.72 -27.12
C ARG A 83 -60.25 6.05 -26.18
N PRO A 84 -60.08 5.93 -24.82
CA PRO A 84 -58.94 6.27 -23.93
C PRO A 84 -58.56 5.18 -22.88
N GLY A 85 -57.37 5.30 -22.25
CA GLY A 85 -57.02 4.60 -21.01
C GLY A 85 -55.74 5.16 -20.34
N HIS A 86 -55.81 5.39 -19.02
CA HIS A 86 -54.93 6.16 -18.11
C HIS A 86 -53.42 5.83 -18.03
N PRO A 87 -52.59 6.69 -17.38
CA PRO A 87 -51.15 6.80 -17.62
C PRO A 87 -50.24 6.04 -16.63
N GLY A 88 -49.08 5.64 -17.13
CA GLY A 88 -47.76 5.84 -16.48
C GLY A 88 -47.36 4.93 -15.32
N ARG A 89 -46.41 4.02 -15.56
CA ARG A 89 -45.47 3.54 -14.52
C ARG A 89 -44.11 3.14 -15.12
N ARG A 90 -43.09 3.94 -14.82
CA ARG A 90 -41.67 3.54 -14.87
C ARG A 90 -41.32 2.83 -13.56
N VAL A 91 -40.65 1.68 -13.64
CA VAL A 91 -40.12 0.96 -12.47
C VAL A 91 -38.62 1.21 -12.40
N HIS A 92 -38.17 1.83 -11.30
CA HIS A 92 -36.78 1.80 -10.83
C HIS A 92 -36.68 0.75 -9.72
N GLY A 93 -35.74 -0.19 -9.85
CA GLY A 93 -35.35 -1.11 -8.78
C GLY A 93 -34.50 -0.38 -7.74
N ARG A 94 -34.93 -0.43 -6.47
CA ARG A 94 -34.22 0.12 -5.30
C ARG A 94 -33.44 -1.03 -4.61
N GLY A 95 -32.17 -0.79 -4.28
CA GLY A 95 -31.38 -1.65 -3.38
C GLY A 95 -31.85 -1.56 -1.91
N PRO A 96 -31.32 -2.42 -1.02
CA PRO A 96 -31.86 -2.61 0.33
C PRO A 96 -31.64 -1.40 1.24
N ASP A 97 -32.66 -1.10 2.06
CA ASP A 97 -32.75 0.10 2.89
C ASP A 97 -31.87 0.01 4.16
N ARG A 98 -31.46 1.18 4.68
CA ARG A 98 -30.54 1.39 5.82
C ARG A 98 -30.91 0.62 7.09
N ARG A 99 -32.17 0.21 7.25
CA ARG A 99 -32.65 -0.57 8.40
C ARG A 99 -32.17 -2.03 8.37
N GLU A 100 -32.04 -2.63 7.20
CA GLU A 100 -31.57 -4.02 7.04
C GLU A 100 -30.06 -4.13 7.31
N ARG A 101 -29.28 -3.12 6.89
CA ARG A 101 -27.84 -3.02 7.19
C ARG A 101 -27.56 -2.90 8.70
N ARG A 102 -28.39 -2.16 9.43
CA ARG A 102 -28.29 -2.04 10.90
C ARG A 102 -28.61 -3.35 11.62
N ALA A 103 -29.63 -4.08 11.14
CA ALA A 103 -30.03 -5.36 11.73
C ALA A 103 -29.00 -6.49 11.51
N LEU A 104 -28.21 -6.43 10.45
CA LEU A 104 -27.07 -7.33 10.21
C LEU A 104 -25.90 -6.99 11.14
N HIS A 105 -25.59 -5.69 11.28
CA HIS A 105 -24.52 -5.19 12.14
C HIS A 105 -24.72 -5.57 13.63
N ASP A 106 -25.95 -5.49 14.13
CA ASP A 106 -26.26 -5.88 15.52
C ASP A 106 -26.21 -7.40 15.77
N ARG A 107 -26.46 -8.23 14.74
CA ARG A 107 -26.29 -9.69 14.84
C ARG A 107 -24.82 -10.10 14.90
N LEU A 108 -23.95 -9.38 14.20
CA LEU A 108 -22.51 -9.65 14.18
C LEU A 108 -21.83 -9.24 15.48
N ARG A 109 -22.25 -8.11 16.10
CA ARG A 109 -21.78 -7.70 17.44
C ARG A 109 -22.09 -8.75 18.52
N ARG A 110 -23.30 -9.31 18.55
CA ARG A 110 -23.69 -10.33 19.55
C ARG A 110 -22.94 -11.67 19.41
N ARG A 111 -22.35 -11.95 18.24
CA ARG A 111 -21.44 -13.11 18.05
C ARG A 111 -20.02 -12.86 18.55
N ARG A 112 -19.58 -11.59 18.59
CA ARG A 112 -18.25 -11.17 19.06
C ARG A 112 -18.08 -11.31 20.58
N ASP A 113 -19.11 -10.92 21.34
CA ASP A 113 -19.03 -10.92 22.82
C ASP A 113 -19.08 -12.32 23.47
N ARG A 114 -19.35 -13.38 22.69
CA ARG A 114 -19.42 -14.77 23.20
C ARG A 114 -18.11 -15.56 23.09
N ARG A 115 -17.03 -14.99 22.53
CA ARG A 115 -15.80 -15.75 22.19
C ARG A 115 -14.51 -15.23 22.84
N THR A 116 -14.56 -14.18 23.65
CA THR A 116 -13.41 -13.64 24.38
C THR A 116 -13.10 -14.50 25.61
N GLY A 117 -12.30 -15.56 25.42
CA GLY A 117 -11.85 -16.39 26.52
C GLY A 117 -11.17 -17.68 26.07
N ARG A 118 -10.12 -17.59 25.24
CA ARG A 118 -9.20 -18.72 24.99
C ARG A 118 -7.81 -18.21 24.62
N ASP A 119 -6.81 -18.78 25.30
CA ASP A 119 -5.38 -18.54 25.15
C ASP A 119 -4.88 -18.76 23.72
N HIS A 120 -4.04 -17.85 23.24
CA HIS A 120 -3.29 -17.97 22.00
C HIS A 120 -2.06 -18.88 22.23
N ARG A 121 -2.09 -20.12 21.74
CA ARG A 121 -0.88 -20.95 21.67
C ARG A 121 -0.13 -20.62 20.39
N VAL A 122 0.91 -19.81 20.51
CA VAL A 122 1.90 -19.59 19.43
C VAL A 122 2.94 -20.72 19.53
N PRO A 123 3.25 -21.46 18.45
CA PRO A 123 4.42 -22.33 18.42
C PRO A 123 5.66 -21.45 18.62
N ARG A 124 6.49 -21.74 19.63
CA ARG A 124 7.77 -21.04 19.85
C ARG A 124 8.64 -21.23 18.60
N LEU A 125 8.70 -20.22 17.73
CA LEU A 125 9.69 -20.15 16.66
C LEU A 125 10.98 -19.57 17.22
N LEU A 126 12.09 -20.23 16.91
CA LEU A 126 13.49 -19.83 17.15
C LEU A 126 14.06 -20.20 18.54
N GLU A 127 14.26 -21.49 18.77
CA GLU A 127 15.41 -21.97 19.55
C GLU A 127 16.54 -22.34 18.58
N PRO A 128 17.80 -21.95 18.79
CA PRO A 128 18.90 -22.28 17.88
C PRO A 128 19.22 -23.78 17.98
N THR A 129 18.83 -24.55 16.97
CA THR A 129 19.22 -25.96 16.84
C THR A 129 20.69 -26.04 16.41
N ARG A 130 21.56 -26.38 17.37
CA ARG A 130 22.89 -26.92 17.08
C ARG A 130 22.74 -28.37 16.62
N GLY A 131 23.23 -28.71 15.42
CA GLY A 131 23.55 -30.10 15.07
C GLY A 131 23.31 -30.47 13.61
N ALA A 132 24.40 -30.88 12.95
CA ALA A 132 24.51 -31.33 11.57
C ALA A 132 23.59 -32.51 11.17
N GLY A 133 23.28 -32.61 9.87
CA GLY A 133 22.80 -33.84 9.25
C GLY A 133 22.07 -33.64 7.92
N HIS A 134 22.82 -33.64 6.81
CA HIS A 134 22.29 -33.70 5.45
C HIS A 134 21.79 -35.13 5.17
N VAL A 135 20.48 -35.34 5.01
CA VAL A 135 19.93 -36.52 4.32
C VAL A 135 18.66 -36.10 3.58
N GLY A 136 18.65 -36.29 2.26
CA GLY A 136 17.49 -36.05 1.42
C GLY A 136 16.33 -36.99 1.76
N ALA A 137 15.11 -36.47 1.71
CA ALA A 137 13.90 -37.27 1.73
C ALA A 137 12.82 -36.61 0.87
N HIS A 138 12.54 -37.22 -0.27
CA HIS A 138 11.24 -37.11 -0.92
C HIS A 138 10.15 -37.42 0.12
N ARG A 139 9.38 -36.40 0.52
CA ARG A 139 8.15 -36.61 1.31
C ARG A 139 6.95 -36.66 0.38
N ALA A 140 6.23 -37.77 0.47
CA ALA A 140 4.90 -37.94 -0.08
C ALA A 140 3.97 -36.81 0.41
N ARG A 141 3.24 -36.19 -0.52
CA ARG A 141 2.25 -35.15 -0.24
C ARG A 141 1.10 -35.75 0.58
N GLY A 142 1.06 -35.40 1.87
CA GLY A 142 -0.14 -35.56 2.70
C GLY A 142 -1.07 -34.37 2.50
N ALA A 143 -2.38 -34.62 2.50
CA ALA A 143 -3.45 -33.71 2.10
C ALA A 143 -3.77 -32.58 3.13
N ASP A 144 -2.76 -31.96 3.77
CA ASP A 144 -3.00 -30.84 4.69
C ASP A 144 -1.78 -29.89 4.84
N ALA A 145 -0.92 -29.80 3.82
CA ALA A 145 0.21 -28.88 3.84
C ALA A 145 -0.25 -27.44 3.54
N MET A 146 -0.12 -26.56 4.53
CA MET A 146 -0.38 -25.12 4.41
C MET A 146 0.50 -24.52 3.29
N THR A 147 -0.16 -23.93 2.29
CA THR A 147 0.46 -23.25 1.15
C THR A 147 0.33 -21.73 1.31
N VAL A 148 1.46 -21.05 1.46
CA VAL A 148 1.53 -19.61 1.67
C VAL A 148 2.01 -18.92 0.40
N LEU A 149 1.17 -18.07 -0.19
CA LEU A 149 1.57 -17.14 -1.24
C LEU A 149 2.22 -15.90 -0.64
N VAL A 150 3.38 -15.50 -1.14
CA VAL A 150 4.06 -14.26 -0.76
C VAL A 150 4.16 -13.36 -1.98
N THR A 151 3.38 -12.28 -2.03
CA THR A 151 3.55 -11.26 -3.08
C THR A 151 4.71 -10.33 -2.74
N GLY A 152 5.37 -9.80 -3.77
CA GLY A 152 6.58 -8.99 -3.57
C GLY A 152 7.73 -9.81 -2.96
N ALA A 153 7.80 -11.11 -3.27
CA ALA A 153 8.75 -12.05 -2.66
C ALA A 153 10.24 -11.71 -2.89
N THR A 154 10.56 -10.78 -3.78
CA THR A 154 11.93 -10.29 -4.03
C THR A 154 12.22 -8.96 -3.31
N GLY A 155 11.22 -8.34 -2.68
CA GLY A 155 11.33 -7.06 -1.98
C GLY A 155 11.87 -7.19 -0.55
N THR A 156 12.04 -6.05 0.10
CA THR A 156 12.64 -5.94 1.45
C THR A 156 11.96 -6.83 2.49
N THR A 157 10.64 -6.80 2.62
CA THR A 157 9.92 -7.64 3.58
C THR A 157 9.59 -9.01 3.01
N GLY A 158 9.08 -9.08 1.78
CA GLY A 158 8.60 -10.34 1.18
C GLY A 158 9.69 -11.41 1.08
N SER A 159 10.93 -11.04 0.74
CA SER A 159 12.04 -12.00 0.70
C SER A 159 12.33 -12.64 2.06
N ARG A 160 12.31 -11.83 3.12
CA ARG A 160 12.51 -12.24 4.51
C ARG A 160 11.34 -13.09 5.03
N VAL A 161 10.11 -12.69 4.73
CA VAL A 161 8.90 -13.46 5.09
C VAL A 161 8.97 -14.85 4.49
N ALA A 162 9.24 -14.94 3.18
CA ALA A 162 9.30 -16.22 2.51
C ALA A 162 10.46 -17.10 3.01
N ALA A 163 11.62 -16.52 3.35
CA ALA A 163 12.73 -17.28 3.96
C ALA A 163 12.34 -17.86 5.33
N LEU A 164 11.71 -17.06 6.19
CA LEU A 164 11.24 -17.52 7.51
C LEU A 164 10.16 -18.60 7.41
N LEU A 165 9.30 -18.53 6.41
CA LEU A 165 8.29 -19.55 6.15
C LEU A 165 8.91 -20.86 5.63
N ASP A 166 9.94 -20.77 4.77
CA ASP A 166 10.71 -21.94 4.31
C ASP A 166 11.41 -22.63 5.49
N ASP A 167 12.06 -21.86 6.37
CA ASP A 167 12.73 -22.37 7.57
C ASP A 167 11.74 -23.04 8.54
N ALA A 168 10.48 -22.61 8.54
CA ALA A 168 9.39 -23.21 9.31
C ALA A 168 8.77 -24.46 8.63
N GLY A 169 9.21 -24.81 7.42
CA GLY A 169 8.73 -25.98 6.67
C GLY A 169 7.37 -25.80 6.00
N ALA A 170 6.91 -24.56 5.80
CA ALA A 170 5.69 -24.27 5.03
C ALA A 170 5.91 -24.47 3.52
N ASP A 171 4.84 -24.74 2.76
CA ASP A 171 4.91 -24.72 1.29
C ASP A 171 4.81 -23.26 0.81
N VAL A 172 5.94 -22.65 0.46
CA VAL A 172 6.01 -21.22 0.14
C VAL A 172 5.97 -20.99 -1.36
N ARG A 173 4.94 -20.27 -1.79
CA ARG A 173 4.83 -19.79 -3.16
C ARG A 173 5.31 -18.34 -3.26
N ARG A 174 6.50 -18.15 -3.84
CA ARG A 174 7.12 -16.83 -4.04
C ARG A 174 6.62 -16.17 -5.32
N ALA A 175 5.84 -15.10 -5.19
CA ALA A 175 5.22 -14.40 -6.32
C ALA A 175 5.76 -12.98 -6.53
N ALA A 176 6.29 -12.76 -7.73
CA ALA A 176 6.81 -11.49 -8.23
C ALA A 176 6.90 -11.55 -9.76
N ARG A 177 7.24 -10.42 -10.40
CA ARG A 177 7.39 -10.36 -11.87
C ARG A 177 8.54 -11.21 -12.41
N SER A 178 9.57 -11.44 -11.60
CA SER A 178 10.81 -12.14 -11.97
C SER A 178 10.94 -13.56 -11.40
N THR A 179 9.97 -14.04 -10.62
CA THR A 179 9.99 -15.38 -10.03
C THR A 179 9.31 -16.41 -10.94
N PRO A 180 9.58 -17.72 -10.78
CA PRO A 180 8.90 -18.77 -11.55
C PRO A 180 7.37 -18.71 -11.45
N VAL A 181 6.84 -18.39 -10.27
CA VAL A 181 5.44 -18.00 -10.10
C VAL A 181 5.35 -16.52 -10.42
N ARG A 182 5.08 -16.21 -11.69
CA ARG A 182 4.92 -14.84 -12.15
C ARG A 182 3.65 -14.26 -11.56
N PHE A 183 3.74 -13.05 -11.01
CA PHE A 183 2.59 -12.29 -10.56
C PHE A 183 2.81 -10.81 -10.84
N ASP A 184 1.86 -10.20 -11.55
CA ASP A 184 1.83 -8.77 -11.84
C ASP A 184 0.41 -8.25 -11.65
N TRP A 185 0.24 -7.24 -10.79
CA TRP A 185 -1.05 -6.62 -10.54
C TRP A 185 -1.71 -6.07 -11.81
N ALA A 186 -0.90 -5.64 -12.79
CA ALA A 186 -1.37 -5.11 -14.07
C ALA A 186 -1.69 -6.19 -15.12
N ASP A 187 -1.36 -7.47 -14.87
CA ASP A 187 -1.57 -8.57 -15.80
C ASP A 187 -2.46 -9.68 -15.19
N PRO A 188 -3.79 -9.62 -15.41
CA PRO A 188 -4.73 -10.62 -14.91
C PRO A 188 -4.43 -12.06 -15.29
N ALA A 189 -3.74 -12.30 -16.42
CA ALA A 189 -3.40 -13.65 -16.86
C ALA A 189 -2.41 -14.34 -15.90
N THR A 190 -1.72 -13.58 -15.06
CA THR A 190 -0.75 -14.10 -14.08
C THR A 190 -1.38 -14.48 -12.75
N HIS A 191 -2.62 -14.07 -12.48
CA HIS A 191 -3.19 -14.16 -11.13
C HIS A 191 -3.62 -15.59 -10.77
N ASP A 192 -4.38 -16.24 -11.62
CA ASP A 192 -5.04 -17.51 -11.27
C ASP A 192 -4.05 -18.62 -10.90
N ALA A 193 -2.94 -18.76 -11.65
CA ALA A 193 -1.90 -19.73 -11.36
C ALA A 193 -1.19 -19.46 -10.03
N ALA A 194 -1.06 -18.19 -9.62
CA ALA A 194 -0.43 -17.83 -8.36
C ALA A 194 -1.28 -18.26 -7.16
N PHE A 195 -2.62 -18.29 -7.27
CA PHE A 195 -3.54 -18.58 -6.18
C PHE A 195 -4.02 -20.04 -6.08
N ASP A 196 -3.63 -20.92 -7.00
CA ASP A 196 -4.11 -22.31 -7.01
C ASP A 196 -3.70 -23.08 -5.75
N GLY A 197 -4.67 -23.57 -4.98
CA GLY A 197 -4.41 -24.27 -3.71
C GLY A 197 -3.81 -23.41 -2.59
N VAL A 198 -3.83 -22.08 -2.70
CA VAL A 198 -3.31 -21.16 -1.66
C VAL A 198 -4.35 -20.98 -0.56
N ASP A 199 -3.95 -21.21 0.69
CA ASP A 199 -4.81 -20.97 1.86
C ASP A 199 -4.38 -19.77 2.72
N ARG A 200 -3.14 -19.30 2.57
CA ARG A 200 -2.57 -18.12 3.25
C ARG A 200 -1.88 -17.17 2.28
N LEU A 201 -1.96 -15.87 2.53
CA LEU A 201 -1.34 -14.84 1.69
C LEU A 201 -0.63 -13.77 2.54
N TYR A 202 0.64 -13.55 2.27
CA TYR A 202 1.30 -12.27 2.56
C TYR A 202 1.04 -11.31 1.40
N LEU A 203 0.25 -10.27 1.66
CA LEU A 203 -0.20 -9.32 0.65
C LEU A 203 0.60 -8.02 0.74
N LEU A 204 1.49 -7.83 -0.22
CA LEU A 204 2.02 -6.52 -0.59
C LEU A 204 1.13 -5.92 -1.70
N PRO A 205 0.37 -4.84 -1.43
CA PRO A 205 -0.45 -4.19 -2.45
C PRO A 205 0.42 -3.55 -3.55
N PRO A 206 -0.14 -3.23 -4.73
CA PRO A 206 0.62 -2.62 -5.81
C PRO A 206 1.25 -1.30 -5.37
N LEU A 207 2.57 -1.22 -5.49
CA LEU A 207 3.33 -0.02 -5.20
C LEU A 207 3.10 1.02 -6.31
N ALA A 208 3.22 2.30 -5.97
CA ALA A 208 3.03 3.43 -6.89
C ALA A 208 1.66 3.49 -7.60
N THR A 209 0.64 2.84 -7.04
CA THR A 209 -0.75 2.96 -7.49
C THR A 209 -1.53 3.82 -6.48
N PRO A 210 -2.06 5.00 -6.86
CA PRO A 210 -2.73 5.92 -5.94
C PRO A 210 -3.99 5.32 -5.28
N ASP A 211 -4.76 4.55 -6.04
CA ASP A 211 -5.90 3.79 -5.53
C ASP A 211 -5.73 2.30 -5.85
N PRO A 212 -5.09 1.53 -4.95
CA PRO A 212 -4.80 0.13 -5.17
C PRO A 212 -6.02 -0.78 -4.96
N ALA A 213 -7.08 -0.31 -4.28
CA ALA A 213 -8.20 -1.18 -3.89
C ALA A 213 -8.97 -1.77 -5.10
N PRO A 214 -9.28 -1.01 -6.18
CA PRO A 214 -9.92 -1.56 -7.37
C PRO A 214 -9.08 -2.60 -8.11
N VAL A 215 -7.76 -2.54 -7.99
CA VAL A 215 -6.83 -3.52 -8.59
C VAL A 215 -6.76 -4.78 -7.74
N VAL A 216 -6.76 -4.63 -6.41
CA VAL A 216 -6.64 -5.74 -5.45
C VAL A 216 -7.95 -6.52 -5.31
N ALA A 217 -9.10 -5.83 -5.28
CA ALA A 217 -10.42 -6.41 -5.01
C ALA A 217 -10.76 -7.64 -5.87
N PRO A 218 -10.73 -7.59 -7.21
CA PRO A 218 -11.14 -8.73 -8.02
C PRO A 218 -10.21 -9.94 -7.83
N VAL A 219 -8.93 -9.70 -7.54
CA VAL A 219 -7.96 -10.78 -7.28
C VAL A 219 -8.25 -11.44 -5.95
N LEU A 220 -8.49 -10.63 -4.91
CA LEU A 220 -8.75 -11.10 -3.56
C LEU A 220 -10.06 -11.87 -3.47
N GLU A 221 -11.14 -11.36 -4.08
CA GLU A 221 -12.44 -12.04 -4.14
C GLU A 221 -12.33 -13.42 -4.82
N ARG A 222 -11.63 -13.50 -5.96
CA ARG A 222 -11.40 -14.79 -6.65
C ARG A 222 -10.59 -15.75 -5.79
N ALA A 223 -9.55 -15.27 -5.12
CA ALA A 223 -8.71 -16.09 -4.25
C ALA A 223 -9.50 -16.63 -3.05
N VAL A 224 -10.31 -15.79 -2.39
CA VAL A 224 -11.20 -16.20 -1.30
C VAL A 224 -12.21 -17.24 -1.79
N GLY A 225 -12.80 -17.04 -2.97
CA GLY A 225 -13.69 -18.02 -3.60
C GLY A 225 -13.03 -19.38 -3.91
N ARG A 226 -11.69 -19.44 -3.94
CA ARG A 226 -10.89 -20.65 -4.21
C ARG A 226 -10.26 -21.25 -2.94
N GLY A 227 -10.56 -20.72 -1.76
CA GLY A 227 -10.09 -21.28 -0.50
C GLY A 227 -9.00 -20.49 0.21
N LEU A 228 -8.63 -19.29 -0.27
CA LEU A 228 -7.80 -18.37 0.51
C LEU A 228 -8.56 -17.96 1.78
N ARG A 229 -7.98 -18.25 2.95
CA ARG A 229 -8.66 -18.00 4.23
C ARG A 229 -8.07 -16.85 5.00
N ARG A 230 -6.74 -16.75 5.04
CA ARG A 230 -6.05 -15.72 5.83
C ARG A 230 -5.11 -14.89 4.98
N VAL A 231 -5.17 -13.59 5.23
CA VAL A 231 -4.35 -12.59 4.56
C VAL A 231 -3.68 -11.74 5.62
N VAL A 232 -2.36 -11.68 5.58
CA VAL A 232 -1.56 -10.69 6.30
C VAL A 232 -1.21 -9.59 5.30
N LEU A 233 -1.93 -8.47 5.38
CA LEU A 233 -1.70 -7.28 4.55
C LEU A 233 -0.54 -6.49 5.15
N LEU A 234 0.52 -6.23 4.37
CA LEU A 234 1.50 -5.22 4.72
C LEU A 234 0.87 -3.84 4.55
N SER A 235 0.53 -3.23 5.68
CA SER A 235 -0.03 -1.89 5.77
C SER A 235 0.97 -0.90 6.42
N ALA A 236 0.49 0.13 7.11
CA ALA A 236 1.32 1.09 7.82
C ALA A 236 0.62 1.61 9.09
N ALA A 237 1.39 1.89 10.14
CA ALA A 237 0.87 2.47 11.39
C ALA A 237 0.25 3.86 11.18
N ALA A 238 0.83 4.66 10.30
CA ALA A 238 0.37 6.01 9.98
C ALA A 238 -0.92 6.07 9.15
N VAL A 239 -1.40 4.93 8.63
CA VAL A 239 -2.58 4.85 7.77
C VAL A 239 -3.75 4.29 8.55
N GLU A 240 -4.85 5.03 8.55
CA GLU A 240 -6.13 4.62 9.13
C GLU A 240 -7.05 3.98 8.09
N ARG A 241 -7.99 3.16 8.56
CA ARG A 241 -9.04 2.60 7.71
C ARG A 241 -9.96 3.69 7.16
N GLY A 242 -10.56 3.45 6.01
CA GLY A 242 -11.45 4.40 5.34
C GLY A 242 -10.73 5.58 4.68
N THR A 243 -9.44 5.78 4.94
CA THR A 243 -8.66 6.74 4.16
C THR A 243 -8.37 6.14 2.79
N PRO A 244 -8.30 6.95 1.74
CA PRO A 244 -7.96 6.43 0.42
C PRO A 244 -6.58 5.78 0.31
N GLY A 245 -6.32 5.15 -0.84
CA GLY A 245 -5.06 4.44 -1.08
C GLY A 245 -4.96 3.18 -0.22
N LEU A 246 -3.97 3.14 0.67
CA LEU A 246 -3.73 1.96 1.51
C LEU A 246 -4.84 1.71 2.54
N GLY A 247 -5.53 2.75 3.04
CA GLY A 247 -6.65 2.59 3.97
C GLY A 247 -7.87 1.92 3.34
N ALA A 248 -8.13 2.17 2.05
CA ALA A 248 -9.17 1.49 1.28
C ALA A 248 -8.84 0.00 1.07
N VAL A 249 -7.55 -0.35 0.94
CA VAL A 249 -7.12 -1.76 0.90
C VAL A 249 -7.26 -2.42 2.28
N GLN A 250 -7.02 -1.69 3.38
CA GLN A 250 -7.29 -2.21 4.72
C GLN A 250 -8.77 -2.59 4.88
N ASP A 251 -9.70 -1.74 4.45
CA ASP A 251 -11.14 -2.03 4.48
C ASP A 251 -11.49 -3.22 3.58
N LEU A 252 -11.01 -3.22 2.34
CA LEU A 252 -11.22 -4.32 1.40
C LEU A 252 -10.81 -5.67 2.00
N VAL A 253 -9.61 -5.74 2.60
CA VAL A 253 -9.11 -6.96 3.24
C VAL A 253 -9.97 -7.34 4.44
N ALA A 254 -10.29 -6.37 5.31
CA ALA A 254 -11.08 -6.61 6.51
C ALA A 254 -12.51 -7.10 6.20
N GLU A 255 -13.09 -6.67 5.08
CA GLU A 255 -14.46 -7.03 4.68
C GLU A 255 -14.54 -8.31 3.86
N THR A 256 -13.52 -8.60 3.03
CA THR A 256 -13.56 -9.70 2.05
C THR A 256 -12.95 -10.99 2.58
N VAL A 257 -11.92 -10.88 3.43
CA VAL A 257 -11.12 -12.04 3.84
C VAL A 257 -11.72 -12.67 5.10
N PRO A 258 -11.85 -14.02 5.17
CA PRO A 258 -12.37 -14.70 6.37
C PRO A 258 -11.53 -14.47 7.63
N GLU A 259 -10.20 -14.50 7.50
CA GLU A 259 -9.25 -14.33 8.58
C GLU A 259 -8.25 -13.18 8.24
N PRO A 260 -8.69 -11.91 8.26
CA PRO A 260 -7.86 -10.77 7.89
C PRO A 260 -6.90 -10.39 9.02
N VAL A 261 -5.70 -9.98 8.66
CA VAL A 261 -4.73 -9.35 9.55
C VAL A 261 -4.14 -8.12 8.87
N LEU A 262 -4.31 -6.96 9.49
CA LEU A 262 -3.67 -5.72 9.08
C LEU A 262 -2.34 -5.58 9.83
N LEU A 263 -1.23 -5.90 9.17
CA LEU A 263 0.10 -5.72 9.73
C LEU A 263 0.54 -4.27 9.49
N ARG A 264 0.65 -3.48 10.56
CA ARG A 264 0.87 -2.03 10.52
C ARG A 264 2.24 -1.68 11.09
N PRO A 265 3.34 -1.89 10.34
CA PRO A 265 4.65 -1.44 10.76
C PRO A 265 4.72 0.08 10.89
N SER A 266 5.54 0.55 11.83
CA SER A 266 6.04 1.92 11.90
C SER A 266 7.09 2.19 10.81
N TRP A 267 7.91 3.22 10.97
CA TRP A 267 8.93 3.62 10.00
C TRP A 267 10.05 2.59 9.89
N PHE A 268 10.45 2.25 8.68
CA PHE A 268 11.43 1.20 8.45
C PHE A 268 12.83 1.72 8.76
N THR A 269 13.59 0.99 9.56
CA THR A 269 15.03 1.27 9.78
C THR A 269 15.81 1.18 8.46
N GLN A 270 15.34 0.39 7.50
CA GLN A 270 15.90 0.31 6.15
C GLN A 270 15.88 1.65 5.39
N ASN A 271 15.04 2.62 5.79
CA ASN A 271 15.06 3.96 5.18
C ASN A 271 16.35 4.74 5.51
N LEU A 272 17.10 4.30 6.52
CA LEU A 272 18.40 4.85 6.90
C LEU A 272 19.55 4.21 6.11
N LEU A 273 19.26 3.21 5.27
CA LEU A 273 20.24 2.43 4.50
C LEU A 273 20.01 2.59 2.99
N GLY A 274 21.00 2.16 2.19
CA GLY A 274 20.90 2.14 0.73
C GLY A 274 20.66 3.53 0.14
N ASP A 275 19.86 3.61 -0.93
CA ASP A 275 19.67 4.85 -1.71
C ASP A 275 18.47 5.70 -1.30
N HIS A 276 17.82 5.38 -0.18
CA HIS A 276 16.71 6.18 0.33
C HIS A 276 17.13 7.62 0.65
N LEU A 277 16.22 8.59 0.49
CA LEU A 277 16.53 10.03 0.67
C LEU A 277 17.11 10.33 2.06
N THR A 278 16.55 9.72 3.11
CA THR A 278 17.07 9.84 4.48
C THR A 278 18.50 9.31 4.59
N ALA A 279 18.77 8.13 4.02
CA ALA A 279 20.10 7.54 4.00
C ALA A 279 21.13 8.41 3.24
N ARG A 280 20.71 9.06 2.14
CA ARG A 280 21.54 10.01 1.41
C ARG A 280 21.90 11.23 2.26
N GLY A 281 20.91 11.82 2.95
CA GLY A 281 21.14 12.95 3.86
C GLY A 281 22.12 12.61 4.99
N LEU A 282 21.95 11.43 5.61
CA LEU A 282 22.87 10.92 6.63
C LEU A 282 24.30 10.76 6.08
N ARG A 283 24.47 10.18 4.89
CA ARG A 283 25.79 10.04 4.24
C ARG A 283 26.42 11.36 3.81
N SER A 284 25.61 12.35 3.41
CA SER A 284 26.10 13.69 3.06
C SER A 284 26.37 14.57 4.29
N GLY A 285 26.09 14.07 5.49
CA GLY A 285 26.33 14.74 6.77
C GLY A 285 25.22 15.72 7.20
N GLU A 286 24.16 15.87 6.43
CA GLU A 286 23.02 16.73 6.75
C GLU A 286 21.71 16.07 6.34
N LEU A 287 20.90 15.73 7.34
CA LEU A 287 19.55 15.23 7.15
C LEU A 287 18.55 16.35 7.38
N VAL A 288 17.85 16.78 6.34
CA VAL A 288 16.85 17.85 6.42
C VAL A 288 15.44 17.26 6.43
N THR A 289 14.65 17.61 7.44
CA THR A 289 13.24 17.17 7.55
C THR A 289 12.37 18.28 8.14
N ALA A 290 11.06 18.15 8.04
CA ALA A 290 10.12 19.03 8.73
C ALA A 290 9.52 18.41 10.02
N THR A 291 10.21 17.44 10.63
CA THR A 291 9.67 16.72 11.81
C THR A 291 9.90 17.43 13.13
N GLY A 292 10.73 18.48 13.18
CA GLY A 292 11.17 19.05 14.47
C GLY A 292 11.69 17.97 15.42
N ASP A 293 11.26 18.04 16.67
CA ASP A 293 11.61 17.06 17.72
C ASP A 293 10.72 15.80 17.72
N GLY A 294 9.91 15.61 16.67
CA GLY A 294 9.03 14.46 16.52
C GLY A 294 9.79 13.14 16.57
N ARG A 295 9.20 12.16 17.25
CA ARG A 295 9.82 10.85 17.50
C ARG A 295 9.09 9.73 16.77
N LEU A 296 9.87 8.78 16.27
CA LEU A 296 9.40 7.62 15.51
C LEU A 296 10.01 6.32 16.05
N PRO A 297 9.21 5.27 16.25
CA PRO A 297 9.72 4.00 16.73
C PRO A 297 10.16 3.12 15.56
N PHE A 298 11.32 3.44 14.97
CA PHE A 298 11.85 2.78 13.78
C PHE A 298 11.94 1.26 13.93
N VAL A 299 11.32 0.50 13.02
CA VAL A 299 11.22 -0.96 13.07
C VAL A 299 12.10 -1.62 12.01
N ASP A 300 12.74 -2.74 12.33
CA ASP A 300 13.52 -3.52 11.37
C ASP A 300 12.60 -4.33 10.44
N ALA A 301 12.88 -4.36 9.13
CA ALA A 301 12.17 -5.22 8.20
C ALA A 301 12.27 -6.72 8.55
N GLY A 302 13.33 -7.14 9.24
CA GLY A 302 13.42 -8.50 9.82
C GLY A 302 12.37 -8.76 10.90
N ASP A 303 12.07 -7.78 11.73
CA ASP A 303 11.02 -7.86 12.76
C ASP A 303 9.63 -7.88 12.14
N ILE A 304 9.39 -7.00 11.15
CA ILE A 304 8.14 -7.01 10.37
C ILE A 304 7.93 -8.39 9.75
N ALA A 305 8.96 -8.95 9.12
CA ALA A 305 8.88 -10.25 8.46
C ALA A 305 8.64 -11.40 9.45
N ALA A 306 9.28 -11.37 10.62
CA ALA A 306 9.10 -12.37 11.66
C ALA A 306 7.68 -12.35 12.24
N VAL A 307 7.13 -11.16 12.50
CA VAL A 307 5.74 -11.02 12.94
C VAL A 307 4.79 -11.49 11.83
N ALA A 308 5.01 -11.11 10.57
CA ALA A 308 4.20 -11.56 9.45
C ALA A 308 4.19 -13.08 9.30
N ALA A 309 5.36 -13.73 9.37
CA ALA A 309 5.48 -15.18 9.29
C ALA A 309 4.76 -15.86 10.46
N ALA A 310 4.93 -15.38 11.69
CA ALA A 310 4.22 -15.90 12.85
C ALA A 310 2.68 -15.80 12.70
N LEU A 311 2.18 -14.68 12.18
CA LEU A 311 0.74 -14.48 11.93
C LEU A 311 0.19 -15.40 10.83
N LEU A 312 0.98 -15.66 9.79
CA LEU A 312 0.60 -16.58 8.71
C LEU A 312 0.52 -18.03 9.20
N LEU A 313 1.46 -18.42 10.05
CA LEU A 313 1.58 -19.78 10.62
C LEU A 313 0.68 -20.03 11.83
N ALA A 314 0.16 -18.97 12.47
CA ALA A 314 -0.61 -19.11 13.70
C ALA A 314 -1.90 -19.91 13.51
N ASP A 315 -2.23 -20.76 14.47
CA ASP A 315 -3.53 -21.39 14.55
C ASP A 315 -4.55 -20.50 15.27
N GLY A 316 -5.83 -20.71 14.99
CA GLY A 316 -6.93 -20.01 15.67
C GLY A 316 -7.31 -18.66 15.03
N PRO A 317 -8.19 -17.89 15.69
CA PRO A 317 -8.71 -16.65 15.12
C PRO A 317 -7.60 -15.58 14.98
N PRO A 318 -7.60 -14.77 13.92
CA PRO A 318 -6.59 -13.74 13.71
C PRO A 318 -6.72 -12.58 14.71
N GLU A 319 -5.59 -11.98 15.08
CA GLU A 319 -5.54 -10.62 15.61
C GLU A 319 -5.67 -9.65 14.42
N PRO A 320 -6.78 -8.90 14.29
CA PRO A 320 -7.11 -8.22 13.03
C PRO A 320 -6.25 -6.99 12.75
N ASP A 321 -5.60 -6.41 13.76
CA ASP A 321 -4.78 -5.20 13.65
C ASP A 321 -3.54 -5.37 14.53
N VAL A 322 -2.35 -5.38 13.91
CA VAL A 322 -1.07 -5.63 14.58
C VAL A 322 -0.11 -4.51 14.22
N VAL A 323 0.04 -3.54 15.12
CA VAL A 323 1.05 -2.48 15.00
C VAL A 323 2.42 -3.03 15.38
N VAL A 324 3.43 -2.87 14.53
CA VAL A 324 4.79 -3.38 14.76
C VAL A 324 5.77 -2.22 14.82
N THR A 325 6.48 -2.08 15.93
CA THR A 325 7.43 -0.99 16.15
C THR A 325 8.81 -1.49 16.54
N GLY A 326 9.80 -0.62 16.47
CA GLY A 326 11.07 -0.82 17.17
C GLY A 326 10.93 -0.73 18.70
N PRO A 327 12.04 -0.94 19.44
CA PRO A 327 12.05 -0.94 20.90
C PRO A 327 11.81 0.44 21.52
N GLU A 328 12.13 1.51 20.80
CA GLU A 328 12.15 2.88 21.32
C GLU A 328 11.79 3.89 20.22
N ALA A 329 11.32 5.07 20.63
CA ALA A 329 10.98 6.17 19.72
C ALA A 329 12.10 7.21 19.66
N LEU A 330 12.68 7.41 18.48
CA LEU A 330 13.84 8.26 18.23
C LEU A 330 13.44 9.50 17.41
N SER A 331 14.01 10.66 17.75
CA SER A 331 13.98 11.81 16.85
C SER A 331 15.02 11.63 15.73
N TYR A 332 14.97 12.47 14.69
CA TYR A 332 16.04 12.46 13.69
C TYR A 332 17.38 12.99 14.23
N ASP A 333 17.39 13.76 15.33
CA ASP A 333 18.62 14.09 16.05
C ASP A 333 19.23 12.83 16.68
N ASP A 334 18.41 12.02 17.36
CA ASP A 334 18.85 10.75 17.94
C ASP A 334 19.36 9.81 16.85
N VAL A 335 18.66 9.72 15.71
CA VAL A 335 19.10 8.92 14.55
C VAL A 335 20.45 9.39 14.00
N CYS A 336 20.68 10.71 13.88
CA CYS A 336 21.96 11.25 13.43
C CYS A 336 23.10 10.96 14.42
N ALA A 337 22.81 10.99 15.73
CA ALA A 337 23.77 10.61 16.76
C ALA A 337 24.13 9.12 16.66
N VAL A 338 23.13 8.23 16.58
CA VAL A 338 23.36 6.77 16.42
C VAL A 338 24.10 6.48 15.12
N TRP A 339 23.74 7.15 14.02
CA TRP A 339 24.45 7.03 12.75
C TRP A 339 25.92 7.41 12.87
N THR A 340 26.21 8.56 13.47
CA THR A 340 27.58 9.07 13.63
C THR A 340 28.41 8.11 14.47
N ASP A 341 27.86 7.62 15.59
CA ASP A 341 28.54 6.67 16.46
C ASP A 341 28.87 5.35 15.78
N VAL A 342 27.93 4.82 14.98
CA VAL A 342 28.06 3.48 14.38
C VAL A 342 28.91 3.51 13.12
N THR A 343 28.78 4.54 12.29
CA THR A 343 29.43 4.62 10.98
C THR A 343 30.74 5.42 11.00
N GLY A 344 30.98 6.20 12.05
CA GLY A 344 32.07 7.18 12.10
C GLY A 344 31.88 8.38 11.16
N THR A 345 30.78 8.46 10.41
CA THR A 345 30.48 9.56 9.50
C THR A 345 29.58 10.57 10.21
N PRO A 346 30.05 11.81 10.48
CA PRO A 346 29.23 12.81 11.15
C PRO A 346 27.98 13.16 10.34
N ALA A 347 26.83 13.13 10.99
CA ALA A 347 25.57 13.63 10.46
C ALA A 347 24.89 14.54 11.48
N ARG A 348 24.26 15.62 11.00
CA ARG A 348 23.36 16.45 11.80
C ARG A 348 21.98 16.47 11.19
N HIS A 349 20.96 16.55 12.03
CA HIS A 349 19.61 16.80 11.58
C HIS A 349 19.33 18.32 11.58
N VAL A 350 18.68 18.78 10.52
CA VAL A 350 18.26 20.17 10.34
C VAL A 350 16.76 20.19 10.18
N ALA A 351 16.07 20.57 11.24
CA ALA A 351 14.63 20.76 11.24
C ALA A 351 14.27 22.05 10.50
N VAL A 352 13.42 21.95 9.49
CA VAL A 352 12.85 23.08 8.74
C VAL A 352 11.33 23.12 8.88
N SER A 353 10.70 24.19 8.42
CA SER A 353 9.23 24.23 8.34
C SER A 353 8.73 23.31 7.23
N VAL A 354 7.47 22.86 7.31
CA VAL A 354 6.80 22.09 6.24
C VAL A 354 6.85 22.83 4.90
N ALA A 355 6.69 24.16 4.92
CA ALA A 355 6.80 24.98 3.71
C ALA A 355 8.21 24.94 3.11
N ALA A 356 9.25 25.13 3.94
CA ALA A 356 10.63 25.07 3.47
C ALA A 356 11.03 23.67 2.98
N MET A 357 10.52 22.60 3.61
CA MET A 357 10.71 21.23 3.14
C MET A 357 10.02 20.98 1.80
N THR A 358 8.81 21.53 1.62
CA THR A 358 8.09 21.49 0.33
C THR A 358 8.92 22.16 -0.76
N ASP A 359 9.39 23.40 -0.52
CA ASP A 359 10.21 24.15 -1.47
C ASP A 359 11.49 23.40 -1.83
N ARG A 360 12.13 22.76 -0.84
CA ARG A 360 13.33 21.94 -1.06
C ARG A 360 13.05 20.73 -1.95
N LEU A 361 12.00 19.98 -1.66
CA LEU A 361 11.61 18.82 -2.49
C LEU A 361 11.27 19.25 -3.92
N VAL A 362 10.62 20.40 -4.10
CA VAL A 362 10.36 20.99 -5.42
C VAL A 362 11.66 21.34 -6.15
N ALA A 363 12.61 21.96 -5.46
CA ALA A 363 13.92 22.28 -6.01
C ALA A 363 14.70 21.03 -6.45
N ASP A 364 14.48 19.90 -5.78
CA ASP A 364 15.02 18.58 -6.13
C ASP A 364 14.27 17.89 -7.29
N GLY A 365 13.35 18.61 -7.96
CA GLY A 365 12.64 18.17 -9.16
C GLY A 365 11.30 17.49 -8.88
N MET A 366 10.82 17.54 -7.65
CA MET A 366 9.53 16.95 -7.28
C MET A 366 8.35 17.85 -7.68
N PRO A 367 7.21 17.30 -8.14
CA PRO A 367 6.00 18.07 -8.35
C PRO A 367 5.52 18.74 -7.05
N ALA A 368 5.12 20.01 -7.11
CA ALA A 368 4.75 20.81 -5.94
C ALA A 368 3.69 20.16 -5.06
N ASP A 369 2.62 19.63 -5.65
CA ASP A 369 1.55 18.98 -4.89
C ASP A 369 2.04 17.72 -4.16
N TYR A 370 2.95 16.97 -4.78
CA TYR A 370 3.53 15.76 -4.18
C TYR A 370 4.54 16.10 -3.08
N ALA A 371 5.38 17.12 -3.32
CA ALA A 371 6.29 17.66 -2.31
C ALA A 371 5.56 18.15 -1.06
N ALA A 372 4.43 18.84 -1.24
CA ALA A 372 3.60 19.33 -0.14
C ALA A 372 3.01 18.19 0.70
N VAL A 373 2.57 17.10 0.05
CA VAL A 373 2.09 15.90 0.75
C VAL A 373 3.21 15.24 1.55
N LEU A 374 4.38 15.03 0.95
CA LEU A 374 5.52 14.42 1.65
C LEU A 374 5.99 15.26 2.84
N ALA A 375 6.13 16.57 2.68
CA ALA A 375 6.47 17.48 3.77
C ALA A 375 5.35 17.56 4.83
N GLY A 376 4.09 17.39 4.43
CA GLY A 376 2.95 17.32 5.34
C GLY A 376 3.00 16.09 6.27
N LEU A 377 3.54 14.97 5.81
CA LEU A 377 3.77 13.78 6.65
C LEU A 377 4.79 14.08 7.76
N ASP A 378 5.85 14.82 7.45
CA ASP A 378 6.81 15.28 8.46
C ASP A 378 6.12 16.16 9.52
N GLY A 379 5.20 17.03 9.10
CA GLY A 379 4.38 17.82 10.00
C GLY A 379 3.52 16.98 10.95
N LEU A 380 3.02 15.81 10.53
CA LEU A 380 2.32 14.88 11.42
C LEU A 380 3.27 14.24 12.44
N ILE A 381 4.48 13.86 12.00
CA ILE A 381 5.51 13.32 12.90
C ILE A 381 5.87 14.34 13.99
N ALA A 382 5.97 15.63 13.62
CA ALA A 382 6.26 16.72 14.56
C ALA A 382 5.22 16.86 15.69
N THR A 383 3.99 16.38 15.50
CA THR A 383 2.95 16.39 16.55
C THR A 383 3.10 15.26 17.57
N GLY A 384 4.04 14.32 17.37
CA GLY A 384 4.21 13.15 18.23
C GLY A 384 3.16 12.05 18.02
N ALA A 385 2.26 12.20 17.05
CA ALA A 385 1.16 11.26 16.77
C ALA A 385 1.62 9.83 16.45
N GLN A 386 2.90 9.64 16.11
CA GLN A 386 3.49 8.37 15.68
C GLN A 386 4.58 7.86 16.63
N SER A 387 4.66 8.38 17.86
CA SER A 387 5.73 8.09 18.82
C SER A 387 5.51 6.83 19.68
N GLY A 388 4.32 6.24 19.67
CA GLY A 388 3.98 5.10 20.53
C GLY A 388 4.64 3.79 20.06
N THR A 389 5.19 3.03 21.00
CA THR A 389 5.75 1.69 20.77
C THR A 389 4.70 0.59 21.00
N SER A 390 4.92 -0.59 20.42
CA SER A 390 4.14 -1.81 20.67
C SER A 390 5.04 -2.96 21.12
N ASP A 391 4.47 -3.95 21.81
CA ASP A 391 5.19 -5.18 22.18
C ASP A 391 4.96 -6.33 21.19
N ALA A 392 4.45 -6.04 19.98
CA ALA A 392 4.03 -7.05 19.01
C ALA A 392 5.17 -8.00 18.58
N VAL A 393 6.39 -7.48 18.40
CA VAL A 393 7.56 -8.31 18.05
C VAL A 393 7.80 -9.35 19.14
N ARG A 394 7.87 -8.92 20.40
CA ARG A 394 8.05 -9.80 21.55
C ARG A 394 6.92 -10.83 21.69
N ARG A 395 5.65 -10.42 21.54
CA ARG A 395 4.51 -11.36 21.64
C ARG A 395 4.51 -12.43 20.57
N TRP A 396 4.76 -12.05 19.32
CA TRP A 396 4.61 -12.94 18.17
C TRP A 396 5.87 -13.75 17.86
N THR A 397 7.04 -13.27 18.27
CA THR A 397 8.32 -13.90 17.92
C THR A 397 9.12 -14.38 19.13
N GLY A 398 8.74 -14.00 20.35
CA GLY A 398 9.45 -14.37 21.58
C GLY A 398 10.78 -13.65 21.81
N ARG A 399 11.20 -12.79 20.89
CA ARG A 399 12.43 -11.99 20.98
C ARG A 399 12.12 -10.49 20.99
N GLU A 400 13.03 -9.71 21.55
CA GLU A 400 12.92 -8.24 21.51
C GLU A 400 13.09 -7.70 20.07
N PRO A 401 12.44 -6.57 19.74
CA PRO A 401 12.66 -5.88 18.47
C PRO A 401 14.08 -5.31 18.41
N ARG A 402 14.64 -5.30 17.20
CA ARG A 402 16.00 -4.78 16.96
C ARG A 402 15.99 -3.26 17.00
N SER A 403 16.94 -2.69 17.70
CA SER A 403 17.20 -1.25 17.73
C SER A 403 17.79 -0.74 16.42
N VAL A 404 17.66 0.57 16.16
CA VAL A 404 18.33 1.22 15.03
C VAL A 404 19.84 0.97 15.05
N ARG A 405 20.46 1.06 16.24
CA ARG A 405 21.90 0.83 16.42
C ARG A 405 22.31 -0.57 15.96
N GLU A 406 21.58 -1.61 16.36
CA GLU A 406 21.89 -3.00 15.98
C GLU A 406 21.74 -3.25 14.48
N VAL A 407 20.73 -2.65 13.85
CA VAL A 407 20.51 -2.79 12.39
C VAL A 407 21.61 -2.07 11.62
N LEU A 408 21.96 -0.83 12.01
CA LEU A 408 23.04 -0.07 11.39
C LEU A 408 24.40 -0.76 11.56
N ALA A 409 24.71 -1.26 12.77
CA ALA A 409 25.97 -1.95 13.04
C ALA A 409 26.12 -3.23 12.19
N ALA A 410 25.05 -3.99 12.04
CA ALA A 410 25.03 -5.17 11.18
C ALA A 410 25.22 -4.80 9.69
N ALA A 411 24.65 -3.69 9.22
CA ALA A 411 24.79 -3.23 7.84
C ALA A 411 26.23 -2.78 7.53
N VAL A 412 26.90 -2.11 8.48
CA VAL A 412 28.33 -1.74 8.35
C VAL A 412 29.20 -2.98 8.31
N ALA A 413 28.98 -3.93 9.22
CA ALA A 413 29.78 -5.16 9.28
C ALA A 413 29.67 -6.03 8.02
N GLY A 414 28.51 -6.05 7.36
CA GLY A 414 28.30 -6.80 6.12
C GLY A 414 28.73 -6.09 4.83
N SER A 415 29.22 -4.84 4.92
CA SER A 415 29.75 -4.07 3.79
C SER A 415 31.28 -4.20 3.65
N HIS A 416 31.92 -4.88 4.60
CA HIS A 416 33.32 -5.29 4.60
C HIS A 416 33.42 -6.78 4.27
#